data_AF-A0A3D1FC92-F1
#
_entry.id   AF-A0A3D1FC92-F1
#
_cell.length_a   1.000
_cell.length_b   1.000
_cell.length_c   1.000
_cell.angle_alpha   90.00
_cell.angle_beta   90.00
_cell.angle_gamma   90.00
#
_symmetry.space_group_name_H-M   'P 1'
#
loop_
_entity.id
_entity.type
_entity.pdbx_description
1 polymer ?
#
loop_
_entity_poly.entity_id
_entity_poly.type
_entity_poly.pdbx_seq_one_letter_code
_entity_poly.pdbx_strand_id
1 'polypeptide(L)' 'MSVSDNIKQELALKLSQLEELKKSLPSYKDRQCGVFKHNDSVELWERIEELEEEIENLKKQGG' A
#
# COMPACT_ATOMS: atom_id res chain seq x y z
N MET A 1 5.50 23.30 -11.44
CA MET A 1 5.18 22.26 -10.45
C MET A 1 6.43 22.01 -9.64
N SER A 2 6.34 22.14 -8.32
CA SER A 2 7.47 21.94 -7.42
C SER A 2 7.68 20.44 -7.22
N VAL A 3 8.91 20.00 -6.96
CA VAL A 3 9.22 18.58 -6.69
C VAL A 3 8.32 18.03 -5.56
N SER A 4 8.05 18.85 -4.54
CA SER A 4 7.13 18.50 -3.45
C SER A 4 5.67 18.31 -3.88
N ASP A 5 5.19 18.99 -4.92
CA ASP A 5 3.81 18.82 -5.41
C ASP A 5 3.65 17.49 -6.14
N ASN A 6 4.67 17.10 -6.93
CA ASN A 6 4.70 15.80 -7.60
C ASN A 6 4.76 14.65 -6.58
N ILE A 7 5.61 14.77 -5.55
CA ILE A 7 5.69 13.75 -4.48
C ILE A 7 4.36 13.59 -3.75
N LYS A 8 3.65 14.69 -3.47
CA LYS A 8 2.33 14.64 -2.82
C LYS A 8 1.27 13.96 -3.70
N GLN A 9 1.26 14.25 -5.00
CA GLN A 9 0.34 13.61 -5.94
C GLN A 9 0.62 12.11 -6.08
N GLU A 10 1.90 11.73 -6.19
CA GLU A 10 2.30 10.32 -6.30
C GLU A 10 1.98 9.55 -5.02
N LEU A 11 2.22 10.15 -3.86
CA LEU A 11 1.87 9.57 -2.56
C LEU A 11 0.36 9.35 -2.41
N ALA A 12 -0.45 10.33 -2.83
CA ALA A 12 -1.91 10.19 -2.81
C ALA A 12 -2.39 9.04 -3.72
N LEU A 13 -1.80 8.92 -4.91
CA LEU A 13 -2.15 7.87 -5.87
C LEU A 13 -1.77 6.47 -5.32
N LYS A 14 -0.56 6.30 -4.79
CA LYS A 14 -0.13 5.04 -4.19
C LYS A 14 -0.94 4.67 -2.95
N LEU A 15 -1.32 5.64 -2.12
CA LEU A 15 -2.21 5.41 -0.98
C LEU A 15 -3.60 4.92 -1.43
N SER A 16 -4.18 5.51 -2.47
CA SER A 16 -5.46 5.05 -3.01
C SER A 16 -5.36 3.61 -3.55
N GLN A 17 -4.31 3.29 -4.30
CA GLN A 17 -4.06 1.92 -4.79
C GLN A 17 -3.93 0.92 -3.64
N LEU A 18 -3.21 1.30 -2.58
CA LEU A 18 -3.05 0.47 -1.39
C LEU A 18 -4.38 0.23 -0.68
N GLU A 19 -5.22 1.27 -0.54
CA GLU A 19 -6.55 1.11 0.06
C GLU A 19 -7.48 0.20 -0.77
N GLU A 20 -7.44 0.29 -2.09
CA GLU A 20 -8.22 -0.58 -2.97
C GLU A 20 -7.76 -2.04 -2.86
N LEU A 21 -6.46 -2.29 -2.82
CA LEU A 21 -5.90 -3.64 -2.61
C LEU A 21 -6.25 -4.19 -1.22
N LYS A 22 -6.21 -3.37 -0.18
CA LYS A 22 -6.63 -3.78 1.17
C LYS A 22 -8.13 -4.09 1.24
N LYS A 23 -8.97 -3.45 0.43
CA LYS A 23 -10.40 -3.76 0.32
C LYS A 23 -10.67 -5.04 -0.46
N SER A 24 -9.86 -5.33 -1.49
CA SER A 24 -10.00 -6.55 -2.30
C SER A 24 -9.45 -7.79 -1.60
N LEU A 25 -8.58 -7.61 -0.60
CA LEU A 25 -8.10 -8.65 0.31
C LEU A 25 -8.90 -8.63 1.63
N PRO A 26 -10.05 -9.35 1.74
CA PRO A 26 -10.81 -9.43 3.00
C PRO A 26 -9.94 -9.98 4.15
N SER A 27 -9.01 -10.86 3.81
CA SER A 27 -7.95 -11.40 4.66
C SER A 27 -6.94 -10.39 5.19
N TYR A 28 -6.85 -9.19 4.60
CA TYR A 28 -5.99 -8.14 5.10
C TYR A 28 -6.35 -7.76 6.54
N LYS A 29 -7.65 -7.76 6.85
CA LYS A 29 -8.15 -7.59 8.22
C LYS A 29 -7.82 -8.79 9.11
N ASP A 30 -7.85 -10.00 8.55
CA ASP A 30 -7.59 -11.23 9.29
C ASP A 30 -6.09 -11.45 9.60
N ARG A 31 -5.17 -10.92 8.76
CA ARG A 31 -3.73 -10.83 9.04
C ARG A 31 -3.45 -10.00 10.30
N GLN A 32 -4.18 -8.89 10.50
CA GLN A 32 -4.07 -8.09 11.74
C GLN A 32 -4.53 -8.86 12.98
N CYS A 33 -5.38 -9.87 12.80
CA CYS A 33 -5.89 -10.75 13.86
C CYS A 33 -5.07 -12.04 14.05
N GLY A 34 -3.98 -12.24 13.29
CA GLY A 34 -3.11 -13.41 13.38
C GLY A 34 -3.70 -14.70 12.79
N VAL A 35 -4.76 -14.59 11.99
CA VAL A 35 -5.41 -15.75 11.35
C VAL A 35 -5.00 -15.82 9.88
N PHE A 36 -4.08 -16.72 9.56
CA PHE A 36 -3.65 -16.99 8.18
C PHE A 36 -4.49 -18.12 7.56
N LYS A 37 -5.80 -17.90 7.38
CA LYS A 37 -6.68 -18.84 6.68
C LYS A 37 -7.18 -18.23 5.38
N HIS A 38 -6.27 -17.94 4.45
CA HIS A 38 -6.71 -17.37 3.19
C HIS A 38 -6.02 -17.99 1.98
N ASN A 39 -6.86 -18.23 0.99
CA ASN A 39 -6.50 -18.71 -0.33
C ASN A 39 -6.21 -17.50 -1.25
N ASP A 40 -5.71 -16.40 -0.68
CA ASP A 40 -5.46 -15.19 -1.44
C ASP A 40 -4.25 -15.36 -2.34
N SER A 41 -4.22 -14.59 -3.42
CA SER A 41 -3.04 -14.55 -4.27
C SER A 41 -1.86 -13.95 -3.51
N VAL A 42 -0.76 -14.71 -3.45
CA VAL A 42 0.55 -14.25 -2.95
C VAL A 42 0.97 -12.95 -3.65
N GLU A 43 0.65 -12.81 -4.93
CA GLU A 43 0.98 -11.62 -5.73
C GLU A 43 0.30 -10.35 -5.19
N LEU A 44 -0.92 -10.45 -4.65
CA LEU A 44 -1.60 -9.29 -4.06
C LEU A 44 -0.94 -8.86 -2.75
N TRP A 45 -0.38 -9.83 -2.01
CA TRP A 45 0.34 -9.57 -0.77
C TRP A 45 1.70 -8.92 -1.03
N GLU A 46 2.48 -9.47 -1.97
CA GLU A 46 3.73 -8.86 -2.43
C GLU A 46 3.49 -7.43 -2.92
N ARG A 47 2.41 -7.22 -3.67
CA ARG A 47 2.07 -5.88 -4.17
C ARG A 47 1.71 -4.88 -3.07
N ILE A 48 1.05 -5.33 -2.00
CA ILE A 48 0.78 -4.50 -0.82
C ILE A 48 2.08 -4.09 -0.15
N GLU A 49 3.01 -5.04 0.06
CA GLU A 49 4.28 -4.76 0.73
C GLU A 49 5.15 -3.79 -0.09
N GLU A 50 5.22 -3.97 -1.40
CA GLU A 50 5.87 -3.02 -2.31
C GLU A 50 5.27 -1.61 -2.20
N LEU A 51 3.94 -1.48 -2.23
CA LEU A 51 3.29 -0.18 -2.14
C LEU A 51 3.54 0.51 -0.79
N GLU A 52 3.57 -0.25 0.30
CA GLU A 52 3.90 0.28 1.63
C GLU A 52 5.34 0.80 1.70
N GLU A 53 6.30 0.08 1.12
CA GLU A 53 7.69 0.52 1.03
C GLU A 53 7.85 1.76 0.15
N GLU A 54 7.22 1.78 -1.03
CA GLU A 54 7.24 2.94 -1.93
C GLU A 54 6.66 4.19 -1.26
N ILE A 55 5.55 4.06 -0.52
CA ILE A 55 4.96 5.17 0.24
C ILE A 55 5.91 5.66 1.33
N GLU A 56 6.57 4.76 2.06
CA GLU A 56 7.55 5.15 3.08
C GLU A 56 8.73 5.91 2.46
N ASN A 57 9.24 5.42 1.33
CA ASN A 57 10.32 6.07 0.59
C ASN A 57 9.92 7.45 0.05
N LEU A 58 8.68 7.63 -0.41
CA LEU A 58 8.17 8.93 -0.83
C LEU A 58 8.00 9.90 0.35
N LYS A 59 7.56 9.42 1.52
CA LYS A 59 7.48 10.25 2.74
C LYS A 59 8.86 10.75 3.15
N LYS A 60 9.88 9.90 3.07
CA LYS A 60 11.28 10.27 3.38
C LYS A 60 11.86 11.29 2.39
N GLN A 61 11.40 11.29 1.14
CA GLN A 61 11.84 12.25 0.12
C GLN A 61 11.08 13.59 0.16
N GLY A 62 9.86 13.59 0.68
CA GLY A 62 8.98 14.76 0.71
C GLY A 62 8.95 15.56 2.02
N GLY A 63 9.57 15.05 3.09
CA GLY A 63 9.74 15.72 4.39
C GLY A 63 11.15 16.28 4.55
#